data_AF-A0A536Q2F0-F1
#
_entry.id   AF-A0A536Q2F0-F1
#
_cell.length_a   1.000
_cell.length_b   1.000
_cell.length_c   1.000
_cell.angle_alpha   90.00
_cell.angle_beta   90.00
_cell.angle_gamma   90.00
#
_symmetry.space_group_name_H-M   'P 1'
#
loop_
_entity.id
_entity.type
_entity.pdbx_description
1 polymer ?
#
loop_
_entity_poly.entity_id
_entity_poly.type
_entity_poly.pdbx_seq_one_letter_code
_entity_poly.pdbx_strand_id
1 'polypeptide(L)'
;MALTQKKLQDLKDASLTSLLHDDAPAWKAKAKHSYTATRGFIKEIRPDDVVPLLIAELEVTPEFRNYLAKKKLKQKYWSEWFAELIIDRFWSELKGG
;
A
#
# COMPACT_ATOMS: atom_id res chain seq x y z
N MET A 1 10.83 4.70 4.37
CA MET A 1 10.41 5.81 5.27
C MET A 1 9.41 5.27 6.27
N ALA A 2 9.35 5.80 7.50
CA ALA A 2 8.43 5.31 8.53
C ALA A 2 7.09 6.07 8.50
N LEU A 3 5.97 5.35 8.65
CA LEU A 3 4.64 5.92 8.85
C LEU A 3 4.63 6.73 10.16
N THR A 4 4.75 8.05 10.05
CA THR A 4 4.63 8.93 11.23
C THR A 4 3.19 8.94 11.73
N GLN A 5 3.00 9.25 13.02
CA GLN A 5 1.66 9.34 13.62
C GLN A 5 0.75 10.33 12.88
N LYS A 6 1.32 11.44 12.37
CA LYS A 6 0.60 12.41 11.56
C LYS A 6 0.09 11.79 10.25
N LYS A 7 0.96 11.07 9.53
CA LYS A 7 0.60 10.36 8.30
C LYS A 7 -0.49 9.31 8.54
N LEU A 8 -0.41 8.57 9.64
CA LEU A 8 -1.47 7.62 10.02
C LEU A 8 -2.80 8.32 10.30
N GLN A 9 -2.77 9.50 10.93
CA GLN A 9 -3.95 10.29 11.18
C GLN A 9 -4.56 10.82 9.87
N ASP A 10 -3.74 11.39 8.97
CA ASP A 10 -4.19 11.83 7.65
C ASP A 10 -4.79 10.68 6.81
N LEU A 11 -4.17 9.49 6.85
CA LEU A 11 -4.71 8.27 6.21
C LEU A 11 -6.06 7.85 6.80
N LYS A 12 -6.23 8.02 8.11
CA LYS A 12 -7.50 7.74 8.79
C LYS A 12 -8.58 8.77 8.44
N ASP A 13 -8.23 10.06 8.38
CA ASP A 13 -9.13 11.14 7.98
C ASP A 13 -9.55 10.99 6.50
N ALA A 14 -8.65 10.54 5.64
CA ALA A 14 -8.95 10.15 4.25
C ALA A 14 -9.76 8.84 4.12
N SER A 15 -10.00 8.16 5.25
CA SER A 15 -10.62 6.83 5.35
C SER A 15 -9.93 5.74 4.52
N LEU A 16 -8.65 5.92 4.21
CA LEU A 16 -7.83 4.92 3.52
C LEU A 16 -7.55 3.71 4.42
N THR A 17 -7.47 3.91 5.73
CA THR A 17 -7.40 2.81 6.69
C THR A 17 -8.67 1.94 6.67
N SER A 18 -9.84 2.55 6.46
CA SER A 18 -11.10 1.81 6.26
C SER A 18 -11.12 1.07 4.93
N LEU A 19 -10.67 1.70 3.84
CA LEU A 19 -10.53 1.03 2.54
C LEU A 19 -9.64 -0.22 2.63
N LEU A 20 -8.55 -0.14 3.39
CA LEU A 20 -7.67 -1.27 3.66
C LEU A 20 -8.40 -2.37 4.43
N HIS A 21 -9.22 -2.01 5.41
CA HIS A 21 -9.94 -2.96 6.26
C HIS A 21 -11.09 -3.66 5.51
N ASP A 22 -11.83 -2.90 4.69
CA ASP A 22 -12.98 -3.40 3.94
C ASP A 22 -12.60 -4.51 2.95
N ASP A 23 -11.40 -4.43 2.36
CA ASP A 23 -10.89 -5.47 1.46
C ASP A 23 -9.42 -5.83 1.72
N ALA A 24 -9.11 -6.07 2.99
CA ALA A 24 -7.78 -6.51 3.42
C ALA A 24 -7.18 -7.66 2.58
N PRO A 25 -7.92 -8.74 2.22
CA PRO A 25 -7.35 -9.82 1.43
C PRO A 25 -6.96 -9.39 0.01
N ALA A 26 -7.72 -8.54 -0.67
CA ALA A 26 -7.34 -8.07 -2.01
C ALA A 26 -6.07 -7.21 -1.95
N TRP A 27 -5.97 -6.28 -1.00
CA TRP A 27 -4.78 -5.43 -0.84
C TRP A 27 -3.53 -6.26 -0.47
N LYS A 28 -3.70 -7.26 0.40
CA LYS A 28 -2.63 -8.20 0.74
C LYS A 28 -2.17 -9.02 -0.46
N ALA A 29 -3.08 -9.46 -1.32
CA ALA A 29 -2.73 -10.18 -2.54
C ALA A 29 -1.84 -9.34 -3.47
N LYS A 30 -2.18 -8.05 -3.65
CA LYS A 30 -1.37 -7.08 -4.41
C LYS A 30 0.02 -6.87 -3.78
N ALA A 31 0.06 -6.70 -2.46
CA ALA A 31 1.33 -6.59 -1.73
C ALA A 31 2.21 -7.84 -1.86
N LYS A 32 1.60 -9.04 -1.82
CA LYS A 32 2.29 -10.32 -2.02
C LYS A 32 2.81 -10.46 -3.45
N HIS A 33 2.03 -10.02 -4.43
CA HIS A 33 2.43 -10.02 -5.83
C HIS A 33 3.63 -9.10 -6.04
N SER A 34 3.57 -7.86 -5.55
CA SER A 34 4.67 -6.91 -5.56
C SER A 34 5.92 -7.44 -4.84
N TYR A 35 5.76 -8.04 -3.66
CA TYR A 35 6.87 -8.67 -2.91
C TYR A 35 7.54 -9.80 -3.70
N THR A 36 6.74 -10.68 -4.31
CA THR A 36 7.24 -11.81 -5.10
C THR A 36 7.98 -11.33 -6.34
N ALA A 37 7.48 -10.28 -7.00
CA ALA A 37 8.17 -9.65 -8.12
C ALA A 37 9.54 -9.08 -7.67
N THR A 38 9.61 -8.34 -6.56
CA THR A 38 10.87 -7.83 -6.01
C THR A 38 11.85 -8.95 -5.64
N ARG A 39 11.35 -10.09 -5.15
CA ARG A 39 12.18 -11.27 -4.81
C ARG A 39 12.93 -11.85 -6.02
N GLY A 40 12.38 -11.67 -7.22
CA GLY A 40 13.04 -12.09 -8.46
C GLY A 40 14.34 -11.32 -8.75
N PHE A 41 14.49 -10.12 -8.17
CA PHE A 41 15.62 -9.23 -8.44
C PHE A 41 16.56 -9.08 -7.23
N ILE A 42 16.05 -9.20 -6.00
CA ILE A 42 16.80 -8.93 -4.76
C ILE A 42 16.62 -10.07 -3.75
N LYS A 43 17.74 -10.54 -3.17
CA LYS A 43 17.74 -11.61 -2.15
C LYS A 43 17.21 -11.14 -0.80
N GLU A 44 17.57 -9.94 -0.36
CA GLU A 44 17.12 -9.35 0.90
C GLU A 44 16.17 -8.19 0.62
N ILE A 45 14.88 -8.51 0.57
CA ILE A 45 13.84 -7.53 0.26
C ILE A 45 13.57 -6.67 1.49
N ARG A 46 13.56 -5.34 1.30
CA ARG A 46 13.10 -4.39 2.31
C ARG A 46 11.70 -3.88 1.96
N PRO A 47 10.94 -3.40 2.95
CA PRO A 47 9.64 -2.76 2.69
C PRO A 47 9.74 -1.68 1.61
N ASP A 48 10.78 -0.85 1.66
CA ASP A 48 11.02 0.25 0.74
C ASP A 48 11.21 -0.21 -0.72
N ASP A 49 11.68 -1.43 -0.97
CA ASP A 49 11.85 -1.98 -2.32
C ASP A 49 10.52 -2.44 -2.94
N VAL A 50 9.53 -2.78 -2.10
CA VAL A 50 8.21 -3.28 -2.53
C VAL A 50 7.23 -2.14 -2.74
N VAL A 51 7.33 -1.08 -1.95
CA VAL A 51 6.49 0.13 -2.03
C VAL A 51 6.36 0.67 -3.47
N PRO A 52 7.43 0.94 -4.24
CA PRO A 52 7.29 1.49 -5.59
C PRO A 52 6.54 0.56 -6.57
N LEU A 53 6.72 -0.76 -6.46
CA LEU A 53 5.95 -1.71 -7.26
C LEU A 53 4.47 -1.69 -6.86
N LEU A 54 4.20 -1.68 -5.56
CA LEU A 54 2.84 -1.63 -5.06
C LEU A 54 2.13 -0.33 -5.44
N ILE A 55 2.83 0.81 -5.43
CA ILE A 55 2.29 2.09 -5.91
C ILE A 55 1.85 1.95 -7.36
N ALA A 56 2.70 1.40 -8.24
CA ALA A 56 2.35 1.21 -9.64
C ALA A 56 1.11 0.31 -9.81
N GLU A 57 1.00 -0.76 -9.00
CA GLU A 57 -0.14 -1.67 -9.01
C GLU A 57 -1.42 -1.00 -8.50
N LEU A 58 -1.34 -0.21 -7.43
CA LEU A 58 -2.45 0.60 -6.91
C LEU A 58 -2.89 1.66 -7.91
N GLU A 59 -1.93 2.30 -8.56
CA GLU A 59 -2.19 3.31 -9.58
C GLU A 59 -2.89 2.71 -10.78
N VAL A 60 -2.76 1.44 -11.12
CA VAL A 60 -3.57 0.82 -12.20
C VAL A 60 -4.85 0.15 -11.70
N THR A 61 -5.02 0.04 -10.37
CA THR A 61 -6.19 -0.59 -9.76
C THR A 61 -7.40 0.36 -9.79
N PRO A 62 -8.50 -0.01 -10.46
CA PRO A 62 -9.67 0.86 -10.59
C PRO A 62 -10.35 1.14 -9.25
N GLU A 63 -10.38 0.20 -8.30
CA GLU A 63 -10.98 0.44 -6.98
C GLU A 63 -10.29 1.59 -6.24
N PHE A 64 -8.96 1.60 -6.24
CA PHE A 64 -8.18 2.65 -5.59
C PHE A 64 -8.34 4.00 -6.31
N ARG A 65 -8.25 4.02 -7.65
CA ARG A 65 -8.47 5.24 -8.44
C ARG A 65 -9.87 5.85 -8.20
N ASN A 66 -10.89 5.02 -8.23
CA ASN A 66 -12.27 5.43 -8.01
C ASN A 66 -12.47 5.97 -6.58
N TYR A 67 -11.83 5.34 -5.60
CA TYR A 67 -11.85 5.80 -4.21
C TYR A 67 -11.22 7.19 -4.06
N LEU A 68 -10.01 7.39 -4.60
CA LEU A 68 -9.33 8.68 -4.58
C LEU A 68 -10.17 9.78 -5.27
N ALA A 69 -10.74 9.48 -6.44
CA ALA A 69 -11.60 10.39 -7.17
C ALA A 69 -12.87 10.76 -6.38
N LYS A 70 -13.54 9.77 -5.77
CA LYS A 70 -14.74 9.96 -4.95
C LYS A 70 -14.47 10.85 -3.73
N LYS A 71 -13.32 10.65 -3.08
CA LYS A 71 -12.90 11.43 -1.90
C LYS A 71 -12.19 12.74 -2.26
N LYS A 72 -12.05 13.08 -3.55
CA LYS A 72 -11.33 14.25 -4.07
C LYS A 72 -9.86 14.32 -3.62
N LEU A 73 -9.25 13.15 -3.38
CA LEU A 73 -7.85 12.99 -2.98
C LEU A 73 -6.98 13.05 -4.24
N LYS A 74 -6.56 14.25 -4.62
CA LYS A 74 -5.82 14.50 -5.88
C LYS A 74 -4.31 14.44 -5.71
N GLN A 75 -3.83 14.37 -4.47
CA GLN A 75 -2.41 14.42 -4.19
C GLN A 75 -1.74 13.08 -4.48
N LYS A 76 -0.60 13.11 -5.18
CA LYS A 76 0.13 11.88 -5.57
C LYS A 76 0.65 11.08 -4.38
N TYR A 77 0.90 11.75 -3.24
CA TYR A 77 1.38 11.09 -2.03
C TYR A 77 0.37 10.10 -1.45
N TRP A 78 -0.92 10.16 -1.80
CA TRP A 78 -1.90 9.20 -1.28
C TRP A 78 -1.60 7.77 -1.72
N SER A 79 -1.17 7.57 -2.96
CA SER A 79 -0.77 6.25 -3.47
C SER A 79 0.43 5.70 -2.68
N GLU A 80 1.45 6.54 -2.48
CA GLU A 80 2.64 6.19 -1.69
C GLU A 80 2.30 5.88 -0.24
N TRP A 81 1.47 6.73 0.38
CA TRP A 81 1.10 6.58 1.78
C TRP A 81 0.23 5.34 2.01
N PHE A 82 -0.65 5.03 1.06
CA PHE A 82 -1.46 3.82 1.11
C PHE A 82 -0.63 2.57 0.87
N ALA A 83 0.30 2.59 -0.08
CA ALA A 83 1.24 1.50 -0.30
C ALA A 83 2.10 1.22 0.95
N GLU A 84 2.66 2.26 1.55
CA GLU A 84 3.42 2.13 2.80
C GLU A 84 2.56 1.56 3.93
N LEU A 85 1.30 1.99 4.06
CA LEU A 85 0.36 1.45 5.06
C LEU A 85 0.10 -0.04 4.85
N ILE A 86 -0.16 -0.46 3.60
CA ILE A 86 -0.38 -1.87 3.25
C ILE A 86 0.85 -2.70 3.62
N ILE A 87 2.03 -2.25 3.20
CA ILE A 87 3.28 -2.95 3.48
C ILE A 87 3.51 -3.01 4.99
N ASP A 88 3.45 -1.91 5.72
CA ASP A 88 3.64 -1.88 7.18
C ASP A 88 2.71 -2.86 7.91
N ARG A 89 1.45 -2.97 7.48
CA ARG A 89 0.45 -3.88 8.07
C ARG A 89 0.70 -5.35 7.74
N PHE A 90 1.08 -5.66 6.50
CA PHE A 90 1.21 -7.04 6.04
C PHE A 90 2.66 -7.53 5.96
N TRP A 91 3.66 -6.70 6.27
CA TRP A 91 5.08 -7.03 6.11
C TRP A 91 5.47 -8.29 6.88
N SER A 92 5.02 -8.42 8.13
CA SER A 92 5.26 -9.60 8.96
C SER A 92 4.71 -10.87 8.32
N GLU A 93 3.54 -10.79 7.67
CA GLU A 93 2.91 -11.92 6.97
C GLU A 93 3.57 -12.21 5.61
N LEU A 94 4.10 -11.19 4.93
CA LEU A 94 4.82 -11.33 3.67
C LEU A 94 6.21 -11.95 3.86
N LYS A 95 6.92 -11.56 4.92
CA LYS A 95 8.27 -12.06 5.24
C LYS A 95 8.26 -13.46 5.87
N GLY A 96 7.21 -13.79 6.62
CA GLY A 96 7.09 -15.05 7.36
C GLY A 96 6.19 -16.11 6.70
N GLY A 97 5.72 -15.87 5.48
CA GLY A 97 4.81 -16.75 4.73
C GLY A 97 5.51 -17.78 3.85
#